data_AF-A0A2E0RZZ5-F1
#
_entry.id   AF-A0A2E0RZZ5-F1
#
_cell.length_a   1.000
_cell.length_b   1.000
_cell.length_c   1.000
_cell.angle_alpha   90.00
_cell.angle_beta   90.00
_cell.angle_gamma   90.00
#
_symmetry.space_group_name_H-M   'P 1'
#
loop_
_entity.id
_entity.type
_entity.pdbx_description
1 polymer ?
#
loop_
_entity_poly.entity_id
_entity_poly.type
_entity_poly.pdbx_seq_one_letter_code
_entity_poly.pdbx_strand_id
1 'polypeptide(L)'
;MKINLNRVTNNSIKLFDSLILIFGLVATGFAAASIFFWFSSFANNHDSSAGSAFPYVLPIITILVSGLAIKLSSRNNSNDQTYDIAAILALIATAGFLIISGLVPEFRDQKTGTDWLIFKWVILVGLYGGLITFWLSISLIIFKLSYIGKMVSKPSSNTPVIDEADHKK
;
A
#
# COMPACT_ATOMS: atom_id res chain seq x y z
N MET A 1 -13.45 -40.69 -8.09
CA MET A 1 -12.65 -39.49 -8.45
C MET A 1 -11.90 -39.04 -7.19
N LYS A 2 -10.59 -39.28 -7.07
CA LYS A 2 -9.81 -38.88 -5.88
C LYS A 2 -9.45 -37.40 -6.00
N ILE A 3 -10.12 -36.56 -5.21
CA ILE A 3 -9.80 -35.13 -5.13
C ILE A 3 -8.40 -35.03 -4.50
N ASN A 4 -7.46 -34.41 -5.22
CA ASN A 4 -6.13 -34.19 -4.71
C ASN A 4 -6.18 -33.04 -3.69
N LEU A 5 -6.38 -33.39 -2.42
CA LEU A 5 -6.60 -32.45 -1.32
C LEU A 5 -5.52 -31.37 -1.25
N ASN A 6 -4.24 -31.75 -1.45
CA ASN A 6 -3.11 -30.81 -1.45
C ASN A 6 -3.23 -29.73 -2.55
N ARG A 7 -3.78 -30.08 -3.72
CA ARG A 7 -4.00 -29.12 -4.81
C ARG A 7 -5.14 -28.16 -4.50
N VAL A 8 -6.21 -28.66 -3.87
CA VAL A 8 -7.35 -27.84 -3.45
C VAL A 8 -6.91 -26.86 -2.36
N THR A 9 -6.22 -27.35 -1.32
CA THR A 9 -5.72 -26.53 -0.21
C THR A 9 -4.78 -25.42 -0.67
N ASN A 10 -3.82 -25.71 -1.56
CA ASN A 10 -2.90 -24.69 -2.09
C ASN A 10 -3.60 -23.63 -2.94
N ASN A 11 -4.62 -24.01 -3.72
CA ASN A 11 -5.40 -23.04 -4.49
C ASN A 11 -6.29 -22.18 -3.60
N SER A 12 -6.90 -22.76 -2.55
CA SER A 12 -7.70 -22.02 -1.58
C SER A 12 -6.88 -20.99 -0.81
N ILE A 13 -5.65 -21.33 -0.39
CA ILE A 13 -4.75 -20.39 0.30
C ILE A 13 -4.39 -19.20 -0.61
N LYS A 14 -4.04 -19.47 -1.88
CA LYS A 14 -3.75 -18.40 -2.85
C LYS A 14 -4.93 -17.45 -3.09
N LEU A 15 -6.15 -18.00 -3.17
CA LEU A 15 -7.36 -17.20 -3.32
C LEU A 15 -7.61 -16.33 -2.08
N PHE A 16 -7.43 -16.89 -0.90
CA PHE A 16 -7.58 -16.17 0.36
C PHE A 16 -6.56 -15.01 0.49
N ASP A 17 -5.29 -15.26 0.19
CA ASP A 17 -4.25 -14.22 0.20
C ASP A 17 -4.55 -13.09 -0.79
N SER A 18 -5.05 -13.43 -1.99
CA SER A 18 -5.46 -12.46 -3.01
C SER A 18 -6.65 -11.61 -2.53
N LEU A 19 -7.65 -12.24 -1.92
CA LEU A 19 -8.80 -11.53 -1.35
C LEU A 19 -8.38 -10.58 -0.24
N ILE A 20 -7.51 -11.01 0.69
CA ILE A 20 -6.97 -10.13 1.75
C ILE A 20 -6.27 -8.92 1.15
N LEU A 21 -5.46 -9.12 0.11
CA LEU A 21 -4.75 -8.02 -0.55
C LEU A 21 -5.73 -7.02 -1.18
N ILE A 22 -6.77 -7.51 -1.87
CA ILE A 22 -7.81 -6.66 -2.47
C ILE A 22 -8.58 -5.90 -1.38
N PHE A 23 -9.05 -6.59 -0.34
CA PHE A 23 -9.77 -5.95 0.76
C PHE A 23 -8.90 -4.93 1.49
N GLY A 24 -7.61 -5.22 1.70
CA GLY A 24 -6.65 -4.29 2.30
C GLY A 24 -6.43 -3.04 1.45
N LEU A 25 -6.31 -3.20 0.13
CA LEU A 25 -6.16 -2.08 -0.81
C LEU A 25 -7.42 -1.19 -0.83
N VAL A 26 -8.59 -1.83 -0.89
CA VAL A 26 -9.89 -1.14 -0.87
C VAL A 26 -10.07 -0.42 0.46
N ALA A 27 -9.82 -1.08 1.59
CA ALA A 27 -9.91 -0.47 2.93
C ALA A 27 -8.96 0.73 3.08
N THR A 28 -7.74 0.63 2.54
CA THR A 28 -6.78 1.74 2.52
C THR A 28 -7.28 2.92 1.68
N GLY A 29 -7.88 2.64 0.52
CA GLY A 29 -8.51 3.66 -0.32
C GLY A 29 -9.68 4.36 0.39
N PHE A 30 -10.55 3.59 1.05
CA PHE A 30 -11.62 4.15 1.88
C PHE A 30 -11.07 5.00 3.02
N ALA A 31 -10.05 4.53 3.75
CA ALA A 31 -9.43 5.29 4.83
C ALA A 31 -8.86 6.64 4.34
N ALA A 32 -8.19 6.63 3.19
CA ALA A 32 -7.68 7.85 2.56
C ALA A 32 -8.82 8.82 2.19
N ALA A 33 -9.87 8.33 1.53
CA ALA A 33 -11.03 9.15 1.17
C ALA A 33 -11.74 9.72 2.41
N SER A 34 -11.97 8.90 3.44
CA SER A 34 -12.60 9.32 4.68
C SER A 34 -11.81 10.41 5.40
N ILE A 35 -10.48 10.40 5.32
CA ILE A 35 -9.62 11.47 5.88
C ILE A 35 -9.77 12.79 5.14
N PHE A 36 -9.94 12.79 3.81
CA PHE A 36 -10.27 14.02 3.10
C PHE A 36 -11.64 14.57 3.49
N PHE A 37 -12.66 13.71 3.60
CA PHE A 37 -13.99 14.15 4.03
C PHE A 37 -13.98 14.69 5.46
N TRP A 38 -13.28 14.01 6.36
CA TRP A 38 -13.10 14.48 7.73
C TRP A 38 -12.34 15.81 7.78
N PHE A 39 -11.22 15.93 7.07
CA PHE A 39 -10.45 17.17 7.05
C PHE A 39 -11.25 18.32 6.44
N SER A 40 -12.02 18.06 5.37
CA SER A 40 -12.93 19.05 4.78
C SER A 40 -14.01 19.49 5.76
N SER A 41 -14.61 18.56 6.50
CA SER A 41 -15.58 18.88 7.56
C SER A 41 -14.95 19.72 8.68
N PHE A 42 -13.77 19.31 9.16
CA PHE A 42 -12.99 20.02 10.18
C PHE A 42 -12.62 21.44 9.74
N ALA A 43 -12.16 21.60 8.50
CA ALA A 43 -11.73 22.87 7.91
C ALA A 43 -12.89 23.86 7.65
N ASN A 44 -14.12 23.34 7.57
CA ASN A 44 -15.33 24.11 7.31
C ASN A 44 -16.22 24.27 8.54
N ASN A 45 -15.69 24.03 9.75
CA ASN A 45 -16.38 24.24 11.03
C ASN A 45 -17.71 23.47 11.17
N HIS A 46 -17.87 22.36 10.45
CA HIS A 46 -18.95 21.44 10.74
C HIS A 46 -18.56 20.57 11.94
N ASP A 47 -19.54 20.17 12.76
CA ASP A 47 -19.32 19.19 13.82
C ASP A 47 -18.88 17.87 13.18
N SER A 48 -17.56 17.65 13.15
CA SER A 48 -17.03 16.39 12.65
C SER A 48 -17.34 15.34 13.70
N SER A 49 -18.30 14.45 13.40
CA SER A 49 -18.63 13.29 14.25
C SER A 49 -17.47 12.31 14.42
N ALA A 50 -16.39 12.44 13.65
CA ALA A 50 -15.18 11.65 13.82
C ALA A 50 -14.33 12.18 14.99
N GLY A 51 -13.99 11.28 15.91
CA GLY A 51 -13.22 11.61 17.12
C GLY A 51 -11.78 12.04 16.86
N SER A 52 -11.12 12.52 17.91
CA SER A 52 -9.75 13.06 17.90
C SER A 52 -8.65 12.10 17.42
N ALA A 53 -8.94 10.80 17.35
CA ALA A 53 -8.02 9.78 16.87
C ALA A 53 -7.96 9.65 15.34
N PHE A 54 -8.92 10.24 14.61
CA PHE A 54 -9.04 10.07 13.17
C PHE A 54 -7.82 10.53 12.34
N PRO A 55 -7.09 11.62 12.71
CA PRO A 55 -5.86 12.01 12.02
C PRO A 55 -4.76 10.95 12.06
N TYR A 56 -4.79 10.00 13.01
CA TYR A 56 -3.74 9.00 13.20
C TYR A 56 -3.95 7.71 12.38
N VAL A 57 -5.07 7.60 11.66
CA VAL A 57 -5.39 6.41 10.86
C VAL A 57 -4.36 6.19 9.74
N LEU A 58 -4.00 7.23 8.97
CA LEU A 58 -2.98 7.09 7.90
C LEU A 58 -1.58 6.76 8.42
N PRO A 59 -1.05 7.42 9.47
CA PRO A 59 0.20 7.00 10.11
C PRO A 59 0.21 5.51 10.48
N ILE A 60 -0.86 5.01 11.09
CA ILE A 60 -0.94 3.60 11.49
C ILE A 60 -0.91 2.68 10.26
N ILE A 61 -1.72 2.97 9.25
CA ILE A 61 -1.77 2.17 8.02
C ILE A 61 -0.41 2.16 7.31
N THR A 62 0.23 3.33 7.19
CA THR A 62 1.54 3.45 6.52
C THR A 62 2.65 2.70 7.26
N ILE A 63 2.65 2.72 8.60
CA ILE A 63 3.58 1.90 9.41
C ILE A 63 3.37 0.41 9.16
N LEU A 64 2.11 -0.05 9.11
CA LEU A 64 1.81 -1.45 8.85
C LEU A 64 2.30 -1.89 7.45
N VAL A 65 2.12 -1.04 6.43
CA VAL A 65 2.64 -1.31 5.08
C VAL A 65 4.16 -1.28 5.04
N SER A 66 4.81 -0.35 5.75
CA SER A 66 6.26 -0.34 5.88
C SER A 66 6.79 -1.63 6.50
N GLY A 67 6.18 -2.07 7.62
CA GLY A 67 6.53 -3.34 8.26
C GLY A 67 6.33 -4.55 7.34
N LEU A 68 5.28 -4.55 6.52
CA LEU A 68 5.06 -5.56 5.49
C LEU A 68 6.17 -5.54 4.43
N ALA A 69 6.53 -4.35 3.92
CA ALA A 69 7.57 -4.19 2.92
C ALA A 69 8.94 -4.66 3.44
N ILE A 70 9.31 -4.31 4.67
CA ILE A 70 10.54 -4.78 5.33
C ILE A 70 10.55 -6.30 5.45
N LYS A 71 9.43 -6.90 5.88
CA LYS A 71 9.30 -8.36 5.98
C LYS A 71 9.38 -9.08 4.63
N LEU A 72 8.86 -8.46 3.56
CA LEU A 72 8.97 -8.98 2.20
C LEU A 72 10.41 -8.87 1.70
N SER A 73 11.09 -7.76 1.99
CA SER A 73 12.50 -7.56 1.67
C SER A 73 13.39 -8.61 2.34
N SER A 74 13.21 -8.85 3.64
CA SER A 74 14.02 -9.84 4.38
C SER A 74 13.87 -11.29 3.89
N ARG A 75 12.79 -11.59 3.15
CA ARG A 75 12.55 -12.90 2.53
C ARG A 75 13.01 -12.97 1.07
N ASN A 76 13.36 -11.84 0.48
CA ASN A 76 13.80 -11.76 -0.90
C ASN A 76 15.30 -12.07 -0.99
N ASN A 77 15.65 -13.26 -1.47
CA ASN A 77 17.06 -13.67 -1.64
C ASN A 77 17.74 -13.07 -2.88
N SER A 78 17.07 -12.15 -3.60
CA SER A 78 17.64 -11.46 -4.75
C SER A 78 18.20 -10.10 -4.34
N ASN A 79 19.23 -9.60 -5.04
CA ASN A 79 19.80 -8.25 -4.84
C ASN A 79 18.86 -7.12 -5.29
N ASP A 80 17.55 -7.36 -5.23
CA ASP A 80 16.49 -6.45 -5.65
C ASP A 80 15.99 -5.64 -4.46
N GLN A 81 16.23 -4.33 -4.53
CA GLN A 81 15.90 -3.34 -3.50
C GLN A 81 14.47 -2.79 -3.62
N THR A 82 13.62 -3.32 -4.49
CA THR A 82 12.25 -2.80 -4.71
C THR A 82 11.43 -2.74 -3.42
N TYR A 83 11.51 -3.77 -2.57
CA TYR A 83 10.80 -3.78 -1.28
C TYR A 83 11.41 -2.83 -0.25
N ASP A 84 12.73 -2.60 -0.29
CA ASP A 84 13.39 -1.60 0.57
C ASP A 84 12.97 -0.19 0.20
N ILE A 85 12.94 0.13 -1.11
CA ILE A 85 12.46 1.42 -1.61
C ILE A 85 10.99 1.63 -1.22
N ALA A 86 10.15 0.61 -1.35
CA ALA A 86 8.76 0.68 -0.91
C ALA A 86 8.66 0.97 0.60
N ALA A 87 9.46 0.27 1.43
CA ALA A 87 9.49 0.51 2.87
C ALA A 87 9.90 1.96 3.21
N ILE A 88 10.92 2.50 2.53
CA ILE A 88 11.39 3.88 2.71
C ILE A 88 10.29 4.87 2.34
N LEU A 89 9.63 4.70 1.20
CA LEU A 89 8.52 5.56 0.77
C LEU A 89 7.35 5.52 1.77
N ALA A 90 7.00 4.33 2.28
CA ALA A 90 5.97 4.19 3.31
C ALA A 90 6.36 4.94 4.60
N LEU A 91 7.62 4.87 5.03
CA LEU A 91 8.11 5.61 6.22
C LEU A 91 8.12 7.12 6.01
N ILE A 92 8.50 7.60 4.82
CA ILE A 92 8.43 9.02 4.47
C ILE A 92 6.98 9.51 4.56
N ALA A 93 6.03 8.72 4.02
CA ALA A 93 4.61 9.03 4.13
C ALA A 93 4.13 9.02 5.59
N THR A 94 4.54 8.03 6.39
CA THR A 94 4.25 7.98 7.83
C THR A 94 4.69 9.24 8.54
N ALA A 95 5.95 9.68 8.33
CA ALA A 95 6.48 10.87 8.99
C ALA A 95 5.67 12.12 8.62
N GLY A 96 5.35 12.29 7.33
CA GLY A 96 4.49 13.40 6.86
C GLY A 96 3.10 13.36 7.50
N PHE A 97 2.46 12.20 7.55
CA PHE A 97 1.16 12.07 8.19
C PHE A 97 1.19 12.30 9.69
N LEU A 98 2.24 11.85 10.40
CA LEU A 98 2.38 12.11 11.84
C LEU A 98 2.51 13.59 12.16
N ILE A 99 3.27 14.33 11.36
CA ILE A 99 3.38 15.80 11.50
C ILE A 99 2.00 16.43 11.34
N ILE A 100 1.25 16.03 10.30
CA ILE A 100 -0.13 16.49 10.08
C ILE A 100 -1.03 16.17 11.27
N SER A 101 -0.98 14.94 11.79
CA SER A 101 -1.78 14.52 12.95
C SER A 101 -1.45 15.33 14.21
N GLY A 102 -0.19 15.72 14.40
CA GLY A 102 0.26 16.55 15.52
C GLY A 102 -0.15 18.02 15.40
N LEU A 103 -0.22 18.56 14.18
CA LEU A 103 -0.59 19.96 13.93
C LEU A 103 -2.12 20.20 14.01
N VAL A 104 -2.95 19.20 13.69
CA VAL A 104 -4.41 19.33 13.71
C VAL A 104 -4.97 19.81 15.06
N PRO A 105 -4.55 19.24 16.22
CA PRO A 105 -5.01 19.70 17.53
C PRO A 105 -4.72 21.18 17.82
N GLU A 106 -3.59 21.72 17.36
CA GLU A 106 -3.16 23.10 17.65
C GLU A 106 -4.14 24.14 17.07
N PHE A 107 -4.72 23.84 15.91
CA PHE A 107 -5.67 24.71 15.22
C PHE A 107 -7.14 24.31 15.45
N ARG A 108 -7.41 23.46 16.45
CA ARG A 108 -8.77 23.00 16.74
C ARG A 108 -9.68 24.13 17.21
N ASP A 109 -9.17 25.01 18.05
CA ASP A 109 -9.97 26.06 18.70
C ASP A 109 -9.80 27.44 18.02
N GLN A 110 -8.79 27.60 17.15
CA GLN A 110 -8.48 28.85 16.45
C GLN A 110 -8.66 28.71 14.93
N LYS A 111 -9.93 28.72 14.51
CA LYS A 111 -10.34 28.50 13.10
C LYS A 111 -10.69 29.79 12.35
N THR A 112 -9.87 30.83 12.50
CA THR A 112 -10.12 32.15 11.91
C THR A 112 -8.83 32.80 11.37
N GLY A 113 -8.98 33.78 10.48
CA GLY A 113 -7.86 34.59 9.97
C GLY A 113 -6.97 33.90 8.92
N THR A 114 -5.88 34.58 8.57
CA THR A 114 -4.92 34.16 7.54
C THR A 114 -4.15 32.89 7.95
N ASP A 115 -3.81 32.75 9.24
CA ASP A 115 -3.07 31.60 9.76
C ASP A 115 -3.86 30.29 9.61
N TRP A 116 -5.17 30.34 9.86
CA TRP A 116 -6.07 29.23 9.60
C TRP A 116 -6.13 28.85 8.12
N LEU A 117 -6.12 29.85 7.23
CA LEU A 117 -6.14 29.61 5.78
C LEU A 117 -4.83 28.95 5.32
N ILE A 118 -3.68 29.43 5.80
CA ILE A 118 -2.37 28.83 5.52
C ILE A 118 -2.32 27.39 6.04
N PHE A 119 -2.76 27.17 7.28
CA PHE A 119 -2.85 25.83 7.87
C PHE A 119 -3.65 24.87 6.99
N LYS A 120 -4.83 25.28 6.49
CA LYS A 120 -5.64 24.43 5.59
C LYS A 120 -4.85 23.97 4.37
N TRP A 121 -4.14 24.90 3.73
CA TRP A 121 -3.34 24.60 2.55
C TRP A 121 -2.16 23.70 2.85
N VAL A 122 -1.45 23.95 3.95
CA VAL A 122 -0.31 23.12 4.38
C VAL A 122 -0.76 21.69 4.64
N ILE A 123 -1.87 21.48 5.36
CA ILE A 123 -2.39 20.15 5.62
C ILE A 123 -2.90 19.50 4.33
N LEU A 124 -3.58 20.24 3.46
CA LEU A 124 -4.07 19.70 2.19
C LEU A 124 -2.92 19.22 1.29
N VAL A 125 -1.90 20.05 1.10
CA VAL A 125 -0.70 19.71 0.32
C VAL A 125 0.04 18.53 0.96
N GLY A 126 0.18 18.54 2.28
CA GLY A 126 0.79 17.45 3.03
C GLY A 126 0.03 16.13 2.88
N LEU A 127 -1.30 16.15 2.94
CA LEU A 127 -2.14 14.96 2.75
C LEU A 127 -1.99 14.41 1.33
N TYR A 128 -2.03 15.26 0.30
CA TYR A 128 -1.82 14.82 -1.09
C TYR A 128 -0.41 14.28 -1.31
N GLY A 129 0.63 14.98 -0.86
CA GLY A 129 2.03 14.55 -1.00
C GLY A 129 2.31 13.23 -0.29
N GLY A 130 1.82 13.09 0.95
CA GLY A 130 1.92 11.86 1.72
C GLY A 130 1.20 10.70 1.04
N LEU A 131 -0.01 10.93 0.51
CA LEU A 131 -0.78 9.90 -0.18
C LEU A 131 -0.13 9.46 -1.49
N ILE A 132 0.38 10.38 -2.30
CA ILE A 132 1.09 10.03 -3.54
C ILE A 132 2.29 9.13 -3.21
N THR A 133 3.10 9.54 -2.22
CA THR A 133 4.26 8.77 -1.75
C THR A 133 3.85 7.38 -1.25
N PHE A 134 2.77 7.30 -0.50
CA PHE A 134 2.24 6.05 0.01
C PHE A 134 1.69 5.13 -1.09
N TRP A 135 0.95 5.68 -2.05
CA TRP A 135 0.45 4.93 -3.21
C TRP A 135 1.57 4.42 -4.09
N LEU A 136 2.66 5.17 -4.25
CA LEU A 136 3.88 4.69 -4.93
C LEU A 136 4.48 3.48 -4.20
N SER A 137 4.60 3.54 -2.88
CA SER A 137 5.04 2.39 -2.07
C SER A 137 4.17 1.15 -2.32
N ILE A 138 2.85 1.28 -2.20
CA ILE A 138 1.91 0.17 -2.44
C ILE A 138 2.05 -0.36 -3.86
N SER A 139 2.19 0.53 -4.85
CA SER A 139 2.34 0.16 -6.26
C SER A 139 3.59 -0.67 -6.51
N LEU A 140 4.72 -0.31 -5.88
CA LEU A 140 5.97 -1.09 -5.96
C LEU A 140 5.81 -2.49 -5.35
N ILE A 141 5.16 -2.60 -4.19
CA ILE A 141 4.89 -3.88 -3.53
C ILE A 141 4.05 -4.77 -4.45
N ILE A 142 2.94 -4.25 -4.98
CA ILE A 142 2.03 -4.99 -5.86
C ILE A 142 2.73 -5.36 -7.18
N PHE A 143 3.46 -4.43 -7.78
CA PHE A 143 4.20 -4.67 -9.02
C PHE A 143 5.17 -5.84 -8.85
N LYS A 144 5.96 -5.84 -7.77
CA LYS A 144 6.93 -6.91 -7.51
C LYS A 144 6.26 -8.25 -7.23
N LEU A 145 5.18 -8.26 -6.44
CA LEU A 145 4.39 -9.48 -6.18
C LEU A 145 3.79 -10.05 -7.47
N SER A 146 3.28 -9.20 -8.36
CA SER A 146 2.73 -9.59 -9.66
C SER A 146 3.80 -10.17 -10.60
N TYR A 147 5.00 -9.59 -10.60
CA TYR A 147 6.13 -10.08 -11.39
C TYR A 147 6.57 -11.48 -10.95
N ILE A 148 6.68 -11.72 -9.64
CA ILE A 148 6.99 -13.05 -9.09
C ILE A 148 5.89 -14.06 -9.45
N GLY A 149 4.61 -13.68 -9.36
CA GLY A 149 3.49 -14.54 -9.72
C GLY A 149 3.51 -14.96 -11.20
N LYS A 150 3.93 -14.07 -12.11
CA LYS A 150 4.09 -14.39 -13.54
C LYS A 150 5.28 -15.30 -13.84
N MET A 151 6.36 -15.22 -13.05
CA MET A 151 7.50 -16.13 -13.20
C MET A 151 7.17 -17.55 -12.72
N VAL A 152 6.41 -17.69 -11.63
CA VAL A 152 6.01 -18.99 -11.09
C VAL A 152 4.95 -19.69 -11.96
N SER A 153 4.12 -18.95 -12.70
CA SER A 153 3.08 -19.50 -13.58
C SER A 153 3.53 -19.86 -14.99
N LYS A 154 4.74 -19.42 -15.40
CA LYS A 154 5.41 -19.91 -16.62
C LYS A 154 6.48 -20.93 -16.23
N PRO A 155 6.18 -22.24 -16.16
CA PRO A 155 7.25 -23.22 -16.21
C PRO A 155 7.92 -23.05 -17.57
N SER A 156 9.19 -22.71 -17.55
CA SER A 156 10.10 -22.77 -18.70
C SER A 156 9.88 -24.10 -19.42
N SER A 157 9.21 -24.09 -20.57
CA SER A 157 9.15 -25.21 -21.50
C SER A 157 10.51 -25.29 -22.22
N ASN A 158 11.54 -25.69 -21.48
CA ASN A 158 12.80 -26.12 -22.08
C ASN A 158 12.68 -27.61 -22.41
N THR A 159 11.93 -27.92 -23.46
CA THR A 159 12.17 -29.14 -24.22
C THR A 159 13.19 -28.76 -25.30
N PRO A 160 14.45 -29.22 -25.23
CA PRO A 160 15.34 -29.09 -26.37
C PRO A 160 14.76 -29.98 -27.48
N VAL A 161 14.30 -29.36 -28.56
CA VAL A 161 14.03 -30.07 -29.81
C VAL A 161 15.41 -30.43 -30.35
N ILE A 162 15.89 -31.62 -29.94
CA ILE A 162 17.09 -32.22 -30.49
C ILE A 162 16.75 -32.69 -31.90
N ASP A 163 17.55 -32.21 -32.86
CA ASP A 163 17.59 -32.52 -34.28
C ASP A 163 17.16 -33.96 -34.61
N GLU A 164 16.09 -34.09 -35.38
CA GLU A 164 15.79 -35.33 -36.10
C GLU A 164 16.60 -35.34 -37.39
N ALA A 165 17.78 -35.97 -37.25
CA ALA A 165 18.66 -36.54 -38.26
C ALA A 165 18.20 -36.45 -39.72
N ASP A 166 18.87 -35.58 -40.47
CA ASP A 166 19.13 -35.74 -41.89
C ASP A 166 20.02 -36.98 -42.09
N HIS A 167 19.42 -38.13 -42.42
CA HIS A 167 20.09 -39.24 -43.08
C HIS A 167 19.08 -40.25 -43.65
N LYS A 168 18.62 -39.99 -44.88
CA LYS A 168 18.30 -41.05 -45.85
C LYS A 168 18.71 -40.62 -47.26
N LYS A 169 19.87 -41.11 -47.70
CA LYS A 169 20.13 -41.51 -49.09
C LYS A 169 20.60 -42.95 -49.06
#